data_AF-A0A0M2U5P9-F1
#
_entry.id   AF-A0A0M2U5P9-F1
#
_cell.length_a   1.000
_cell.length_b   1.000
_cell.length_c   1.000
_cell.angle_alpha   90.00
_cell.angle_beta   90.00
_cell.angle_gamma   90.00
#
_symmetry.space_group_name_H-M   'P 1'
#
loop_
_entity.id
_entity.type
_entity.pdbx_description
1 polymer ?
#
loop_
_entity_poly.entity_id
_entity_poly.type
_entity_poly.pdbx_seq_one_letter_code
_entity_poly.pdbx_strand_id
1 'polypeptide(L)'
;MRRFLKCRVLGNDKGFTLLELLAVIALIGILAGLIVPRIATSQSDAKSKTVEANVQMLQAAVERYYFEKGSYPTGSGEDWIDDLSSYISTTPDKIKATGTYTLTDGKVSGTP
;
A
#
# COMPACT_ATOMS: atom_id res chain seq x y z
N MET A 1 -43.99 -50.79 30.70
CA MET A 1 -44.33 -49.78 29.68
C MET A 1 -43.06 -49.07 29.20
N ARG A 2 -42.46 -49.48 28.08
CA ARG A 2 -41.41 -48.71 27.41
C ARG A 2 -41.57 -48.89 25.89
N ARG A 3 -42.34 -48.00 25.26
CA ARG A 3 -42.44 -47.93 23.80
C ARG A 3 -41.21 -47.19 23.28
N PHE A 4 -40.36 -47.91 22.57
CA PHE A 4 -39.24 -47.35 21.84
C PHE A 4 -39.76 -46.51 20.67
N LEU A 5 -39.69 -45.18 20.80
CA LEU A 5 -39.87 -44.27 19.68
C LEU A 5 -38.61 -44.31 18.81
N LYS A 6 -38.74 -44.92 17.63
CA LYS A 6 -37.71 -44.91 16.59
C LYS A 6 -37.89 -43.65 15.73
N CYS A 7 -37.02 -42.66 15.92
CA CYS A 7 -36.92 -41.51 15.04
C CYS A 7 -36.15 -41.94 13.77
N ARG A 8 -36.82 -41.99 12.61
CA ARG A 8 -36.12 -42.13 11.33
C ARG A 8 -35.60 -40.76 10.93
N VAL A 9 -34.29 -40.58 10.97
CA VAL A 9 -33.62 -39.49 10.25
C VAL A 9 -33.86 -39.73 8.76
N LEU A 10 -34.71 -38.93 8.13
CA LEU A 10 -34.86 -38.89 6.68
C LEU A 10 -33.65 -38.14 6.12
N GLY A 11 -32.57 -38.88 5.85
CA GLY A 11 -31.37 -38.37 5.19
C GLY A 11 -31.72 -37.93 3.77
N ASN A 12 -31.88 -36.63 3.57
CA ASN A 12 -31.96 -36.03 2.25
C ASN A 12 -30.54 -35.66 1.79
N ASP A 13 -29.76 -36.69 1.48
CA ASP A 13 -28.41 -36.54 0.92
C ASP A 13 -28.51 -36.16 -0.57
N LYS A 14 -28.80 -34.89 -0.82
CA LYS A 14 -28.67 -34.30 -2.16
C LYS A 14 -27.17 -34.15 -2.44
N GLY A 15 -26.64 -35.00 -3.31
CA GLY A 15 -25.28 -34.85 -3.82
C GLY A 15 -25.12 -33.55 -4.62
N PHE A 16 -23.91 -33.00 -4.60
CA PHE A 16 -23.51 -31.87 -5.45
C PHE A 16 -23.76 -32.20 -6.93
N THR A 17 -24.46 -31.33 -7.66
CA THR A 17 -24.56 -31.49 -9.10
C THR A 17 -23.29 -30.98 -9.78
N LEU A 18 -22.87 -31.62 -10.87
CA LEU A 18 -21.75 -31.12 -11.70
C LEU A 18 -22.04 -29.72 -12.25
N LEU A 19 -23.33 -29.43 -12.50
CA LEU A 19 -23.80 -28.13 -12.97
C LEU A 19 -23.59 -27.03 -11.92
N GLU A 20 -23.82 -27.32 -10.64
CA GLU A 20 -23.56 -26.35 -9.55
C GLU A 20 -22.08 -26.00 -9.46
N LEU A 21 -21.18 -26.98 -9.56
CA LEU A 21 -19.74 -26.70 -9.53
C LEU A 21 -19.29 -25.92 -10.78
N LEU A 22 -19.84 -26.25 -11.96
CA LEU A 22 -19.51 -25.58 -13.22
C LEU A 22 -19.95 -24.11 -13.22
N ALA A 23 -21.15 -23.82 -12.72
CA ALA A 23 -21.64 -22.44 -12.60
C ALA A 23 -20.79 -21.60 -11.62
N VAL A 24 -20.32 -22.21 -10.52
CA VAL A 24 -19.47 -21.52 -9.52
C VAL A 24 -18.11 -21.16 -10.09
N ILE A 25 -17.41 -22.09 -10.76
CA ILE A 25 -16.09 -21.78 -11.34
C ILE A 25 -16.20 -20.75 -12.48
N ALA A 26 -17.30 -20.78 -13.24
CA ALA A 26 -17.57 -19.78 -14.27
C ALA A 26 -17.76 -18.38 -13.64
N LEU A 27 -18.52 -18.28 -12.55
CA LEU A 27 -18.72 -17.02 -11.83
C LEU A 27 -17.40 -16.51 -11.20
N ILE A 28 -16.62 -17.38 -10.56
CA ILE A 28 -15.32 -17.03 -9.97
C ILE A 28 -14.36 -16.54 -11.05
N GLY A 29 -14.35 -17.16 -12.24
CA GLY A 29 -13.54 -16.71 -13.37
C GLY A 29 -13.89 -15.29 -13.84
N ILE A 30 -15.18 -14.97 -13.93
CA ILE A 30 -15.66 -13.63 -14.30
C ILE A 30 -15.25 -12.60 -13.22
N LEU A 31 -15.51 -12.89 -11.94
CA LEU A 31 -15.18 -11.98 -10.84
C LEU A 31 -13.66 -11.77 -10.72
N ALA A 32 -12.86 -12.83 -10.82
CA ALA A 32 -11.41 -12.75 -10.77
C ALA A 32 -10.85 -11.90 -11.92
N GLY A 33 -11.38 -12.06 -13.14
CA GLY A 33 -10.97 -11.27 -14.31
C GLY A 33 -11.17 -9.76 -14.14
N LEU A 34 -12.21 -9.33 -13.41
CA LEU A 34 -12.48 -7.92 -13.16
C LEU A 34 -11.59 -7.31 -12.05
N ILE A 35 -11.17 -8.11 -11.07
CA ILE A 35 -10.46 -7.61 -9.88
C ILE A 35 -8.95 -7.37 -10.15
N VAL A 36 -8.31 -8.25 -10.93
CA VAL A 36 -6.85 -8.23 -11.17
C VAL A 36 -6.31 -6.90 -11.74
N PRO A 37 -6.91 -6.25 -12.75
CA PRO A 37 -6.33 -5.00 -13.27
C PRO A 37 -6.45 -3.83 -12.28
N ARG A 38 -7.45 -3.84 -11.40
CA ARG A 38 -7.69 -2.75 -10.43
C ARG A 38 -6.62 -2.67 -9.35
N ILE A 39 -6.08 -3.81 -8.92
CA ILE A 39 -5.05 -3.84 -7.87
C ILE A 39 -3.71 -3.28 -8.37
N ALA A 40 -3.38 -3.50 -9.65
CA ALA A 40 -2.12 -3.07 -10.23
C ALA A 40 -2.04 -1.53 -10.38
N THR A 41 -3.12 -0.88 -10.81
CA THR A 41 -3.16 0.59 -10.98
C THR A 41 -3.20 1.34 -9.65
N SER A 42 -3.86 0.77 -8.63
CA SER A 42 -3.95 1.43 -7.31
C SER A 42 -2.60 1.60 -6.62
N GLN A 43 -1.64 0.70 -6.87
CA GLN A 43 -0.32 0.75 -6.23
C GLN A 43 0.57 1.85 -6.80
N SER A 44 0.57 2.04 -8.14
CA SER A 44 1.35 3.12 -8.78
C SER A 44 0.84 4.51 -8.38
N ASP A 45 -0.48 4.66 -8.27
CA ASP A 45 -1.09 5.93 -7.85
C ASP A 45 -0.80 6.21 -6.37
N ALA A 46 -0.88 5.19 -5.51
CA ALA A 46 -0.53 5.32 -4.10
C ALA A 46 0.95 5.69 -3.92
N LYS A 47 1.85 5.10 -4.70
CA LYS A 47 3.28 5.43 -4.67
C LYS A 47 3.52 6.90 -5.05
N SER A 48 2.93 7.34 -6.15
CA SER A 48 3.06 8.73 -6.63
C SER A 48 2.54 9.75 -5.59
N LYS A 49 1.37 9.47 -4.99
CA LYS A 49 0.81 10.31 -3.91
C LYS A 49 1.69 10.34 -2.66
N THR A 50 2.32 9.22 -2.33
CA THR A 50 3.23 9.14 -1.17
C THR A 50 4.49 9.96 -1.42
N VAL A 51 5.05 9.91 -2.63
CA VAL A 51 6.20 10.76 -3.02
C VAL A 51 5.85 12.24 -2.94
N GLU A 52 4.68 12.65 -3.46
CA GLU A 52 4.25 14.04 -3.38
C GLU A 52 4.12 14.53 -1.92
N ALA A 53 3.52 13.72 -1.05
CA ALA A 53 3.42 14.02 0.38
C ALA A 53 4.81 14.11 1.05
N ASN A 54 5.73 13.20 0.68
CA ASN A 54 7.09 13.22 1.19
C ASN A 54 7.87 14.46 0.73
N VAL A 55 7.70 14.90 -0.51
CA VAL A 55 8.32 16.15 -1.01
C VAL A 55 7.89 17.34 -0.17
N GLN A 56 6.59 17.47 0.12
CA GLN A 56 6.07 18.58 0.95
C GLN A 56 6.64 18.54 2.37
N MET A 57 6.69 17.35 2.98
CA MET A 57 7.26 17.15 4.31
C MET A 57 8.76 17.48 4.34
N LEU A 58 9.52 17.00 3.35
CA LEU A 58 10.94 17.26 3.21
C LEU A 58 11.21 18.74 2.97
N GLN A 59 10.43 19.42 2.12
CA GLN A 59 10.55 20.85 1.88
C GLN A 59 10.40 21.64 3.18
N ALA A 60 9.37 21.35 3.98
CA ALA A 60 9.17 22.00 5.28
C ALA A 60 10.28 21.68 6.29
N ALA A 61 10.92 20.51 6.19
CA ALA A 61 12.04 20.14 7.04
C ALA A 61 13.36 20.79 6.59
N VAL A 62 13.60 20.92 5.27
CA VAL A 62 14.74 21.68 4.70
C VAL A 62 14.66 23.15 5.09
N GLU A 63 13.47 23.76 5.03
CA GLU A 63 13.27 25.15 5.45
C GLU A 63 13.57 25.34 6.94
N ARG A 64 13.11 24.43 7.81
CA ARG A 64 13.46 24.44 9.24
C ARG A 64 14.95 24.27 9.48
N TYR A 65 15.60 23.35 8.76
CA TYR A 65 17.04 23.18 8.82
C TYR A 65 17.76 24.47 8.45
N TYR A 66 17.33 25.15 7.37
CA TYR A 66 17.90 26.44 6.96
C TYR A 66 17.71 27.53 8.01
N PHE A 67 16.55 27.60 8.67
CA PHE A 67 16.32 28.58 9.75
C PHE A 67 17.25 28.37 10.95
N GLU A 68 17.63 27.12 11.26
CA GLU A 68 18.48 26.82 12.41
C GLU A 68 19.98 26.83 12.09
N LYS A 69 20.36 26.36 10.90
CA LYS A 69 21.76 26.17 10.49
C LYS A 69 22.27 27.26 9.54
N GLY A 70 21.38 28.07 8.97
CA GLY A 70 21.71 29.14 8.02
C GLY A 70 22.19 28.64 6.64
N SER A 71 22.12 27.33 6.38
CA SER A 71 22.55 26.69 5.14
C SER A 71 21.62 25.53 4.82
N TYR A 72 21.52 25.17 3.53
CA TYR A 72 20.78 23.99 3.12
C TYR A 72 21.61 22.73 3.38
N PRO A 73 20.97 21.59 3.70
CA PRO A 73 21.67 20.33 3.86
C PRO A 73 22.34 19.94 2.54
N THR A 74 23.58 19.50 2.61
CA THR A 74 24.39 19.15 1.44
C THR A 74 24.74 17.67 1.51
N GLY A 75 24.41 16.92 0.46
CA GLY A 75 24.74 15.51 0.35
C GLY A 75 24.65 15.06 -1.10
N SER A 76 25.43 14.06 -1.47
CA SER A 76 25.29 13.39 -2.76
C SER A 76 24.02 12.53 -2.76
N GLY A 77 23.24 12.58 -3.85
CA GLY A 77 22.04 11.75 -3.96
C GLY A 77 20.99 12.08 -2.91
N GLU A 78 20.74 11.16 -1.99
CA GLU A 78 19.70 11.26 -0.95
C GLU A 78 20.25 11.33 0.47
N ASP A 79 21.58 11.35 0.63
CA ASP A 79 22.24 11.35 1.94
C ASP A 79 21.93 12.64 2.72
N TRP A 80 21.60 13.72 2.01
CA TRP A 80 21.15 14.97 2.62
C TRP A 80 19.90 14.79 3.47
N ILE A 81 19.05 13.77 3.22
CA ILE A 81 17.85 13.49 4.01
C ILE A 81 18.21 13.05 5.44
N ASP A 82 19.39 12.47 5.63
CA ASP A 82 19.81 11.94 6.93
C ASP A 82 20.10 13.08 7.93
N ASP A 83 20.57 14.21 7.42
CA ASP A 83 20.74 15.47 8.17
C ASP A 83 19.40 16.05 8.64
N LEU A 84 18.28 15.63 8.04
CA LEU A 84 16.94 16.08 8.41
C LEU A 84 16.28 15.20 9.48
N SER A 85 16.93 14.14 9.95
CA SER A 85 16.35 13.15 10.88
C SER A 85 15.73 13.76 12.15
N SER A 86 16.23 14.90 12.64
CA SER A 86 15.64 15.63 13.77
C SER A 86 14.42 16.50 13.42
N TYR A 87 14.20 16.76 12.13
CA TYR A 87 13.15 17.64 11.62
C TYR A 87 11.97 16.88 11.00
N ILE A 88 12.13 15.59 10.71
CA ILE A 88 11.08 14.72 10.15
C ILE A 88 10.60 13.69 11.18
N SER A 89 9.32 13.34 11.15
CA SER A 89 8.73 12.36 12.08
C SER A 89 8.85 10.90 11.62
N THR A 90 9.52 10.65 10.50
CA THR A 90 9.76 9.33 9.90
C THR A 90 11.25 9.11 9.73
N THR A 91 11.68 7.85 9.71
CA THR A 91 13.07 7.55 9.39
C THR A 91 13.38 7.87 7.92
N PRO A 92 14.57 8.44 7.62
CA PRO A 92 15.03 8.69 6.25
C PRO A 92 14.90 7.46 5.35
N ASP A 93 15.23 6.27 5.85
CA ASP A 93 15.17 5.01 5.10
C ASP A 93 13.79 4.70 4.49
N LYS A 94 12.71 5.06 5.20
CA LYS A 94 11.34 4.84 4.72
C LYS A 94 10.98 5.78 3.59
N ILE A 95 11.53 7.00 3.61
CA ILE A 95 11.33 7.97 2.54
C ILE A 95 12.07 7.50 1.29
N LYS A 96 13.36 7.17 1.41
CA LYS A 96 14.22 6.69 0.32
C LYS A 96 13.71 5.39 -0.34
N ALA A 97 13.05 4.52 0.44
CA ALA A 97 12.41 3.31 -0.09
C ALA A 97 11.18 3.59 -0.98
N THR A 98 10.60 4.79 -0.88
CA THR A 98 9.35 5.14 -1.57
C THR A 98 9.59 5.77 -2.95
N GLY A 99 10.74 6.40 -3.18
CA GLY A 99 11.06 7.11 -4.42
C GLY A 99 12.42 7.80 -4.30
N THR A 100 12.86 8.47 -5.36
CA THR A 100 14.12 9.23 -5.35
C THR A 100 13.87 10.71 -5.08
N TYR A 101 14.67 11.34 -4.21
CA TYR A 101 14.51 12.76 -3.87
C TYR A 101 15.81 13.55 -4.06
N THR A 102 15.70 14.66 -4.78
CA THR A 102 16.82 15.57 -5.04
C THR A 102 16.55 16.93 -4.43
N LEU A 103 17.59 17.54 -3.87
CA LEU A 103 17.58 18.90 -3.39
C LEU A 103 18.42 19.76 -4.34
N THR A 104 17.80 20.79 -4.93
CA THR A 104 18.50 21.76 -5.79
C THR A 104 18.10 23.16 -5.35
N ASP A 105 19.08 23.95 -4.90
CA ASP A 105 18.90 25.34 -4.44
C ASP A 105 17.75 25.52 -3.43
N GLY A 106 17.62 24.59 -2.48
CA GLY A 106 16.59 24.66 -1.43
C GLY A 106 15.20 24.16 -1.84
N LYS A 107 15.05 23.62 -3.06
CA LYS A 107 13.84 22.97 -3.53
C LYS A 107 13.99 21.46 -3.56
N VAL A 108 13.06 20.77 -2.91
CA VAL A 108 12.96 19.31 -2.95
C VAL A 108 12.09 18.88 -4.13
N SER A 109 12.58 17.94 -4.92
CA SER A 109 11.80 17.24 -5.96
C SER A 109 11.89 15.73 -5.77
N GLY A 110 10.79 15.03 -6.02
CA GLY A 110 10.70 13.58 -5.86
C GLY A 110 10.22 12.87 -7.12
N THR A 111 10.74 11.69 -7.40
CA THR A 111 10.29 10.81 -8.48
C THR A 111 9.86 9.44 -7.89
N PRO A 112 8.73 8.86 -8.31
CA PRO A 112 8.30 7.52 -7.89
C PRO A 112 9.26 6.39 -8.26
#